data_AF-A0A671RV85-F1
#
_entry.id   AF-A0A671RV85-F1
#
_cell.length_a   1.000
_cell.length_b   1.000
_cell.length_c   1.000
_cell.angle_alpha   90.00
_cell.angle_beta   90.00
_cell.angle_gamma   90.00
#
_symmetry.space_group_name_H-M   'P 1'
#
loop_
_entity.id
_entity.type
_entity.pdbx_description
1 polymer ?
#
loop_
_entity_poly.entity_id
_entity_poly.type
_entity_poly.pdbx_seq_one_letter_code
_entity_poly.pdbx_strand_id
1 'polypeptide(L)'
;MDDFSSISLLSLAMLVGCYVAGTIPLAVNFSEEKLKLVTVLGAGLLCGTALAVIIPEGVHALYEEMLEGEIRLYASVDASIPFLFNARNIS
;
A
#
# COMPACT_ATOMS: atom_id res chain seq x y z
N MET A 1 24.41 -11.41 -10.09
CA MET A 1 23.34 -12.25 -9.49
C MET A 1 22.95 -11.65 -8.14
N ASP A 2 22.77 -10.32 -8.08
CA ASP A 2 22.93 -9.57 -6.83
C ASP A 2 21.58 -9.03 -6.30
N ASP A 3 20.62 -8.76 -7.21
CA ASP A 3 19.27 -8.30 -6.84
C ASP A 3 18.48 -9.40 -6.12
N PHE A 4 18.52 -10.62 -6.65
CA PHE A 4 17.87 -11.77 -6.03
C PHE A 4 18.47 -12.07 -4.64
N SER A 5 19.80 -11.96 -4.51
CA SER A 5 20.48 -12.12 -3.22
C SER A 5 20.06 -11.03 -2.24
N SER A 6 19.93 -9.77 -2.68
CA SER A 6 19.54 -8.65 -1.83
C SER A 6 18.09 -8.76 -1.34
N ILE A 7 17.15 -9.11 -2.23
CA ILE A 7 15.74 -9.32 -1.88
C ILE A 7 15.60 -10.52 -0.94
N SER A 8 16.30 -11.62 -1.23
CA SER A 8 16.32 -12.80 -0.36
C SER A 8 16.84 -12.46 1.03
N LEU A 9 17.91 -11.68 1.12
CA LEU A 9 18.53 -11.27 2.38
C LEU A 9 17.62 -10.31 3.18
N LEU A 10 16.98 -9.34 2.52
CA LEU A 10 16.00 -8.44 3.16
C LEU A 10 14.75 -9.20 3.66
N SER A 11 14.24 -10.15 2.88
CA SER A 11 13.12 -10.99 3.29
C SER A 11 13.47 -11.84 4.52
N LEU A 12 14.65 -12.47 4.52
CA LEU A 12 15.15 -13.24 5.66
C LEU A 12 15.36 -12.34 6.89
N ALA A 13 15.93 -11.15 6.69
CA ALA A 13 16.13 -10.17 7.76
C ALA A 13 14.80 -9.70 8.35
N MET A 14 13.77 -9.44 7.53
CA MET A 14 12.43 -9.07 7.99
C MET A 14 11.76 -10.23 8.74
N LEU A 15 11.88 -11.46 8.24
CA LEU A 15 11.38 -12.67 8.90
C LEU A 15 11.99 -12.82 10.31
N VAL A 16 13.33 -12.82 10.39
CA VAL A 16 14.06 -13.01 11.65
C VAL A 16 13.81 -11.82 12.59
N GLY A 17 13.86 -10.60 12.07
CA GLY A 17 13.62 -9.37 12.83
C GLY A 17 12.22 -9.35 13.46
N CYS A 18 11.17 -9.61 12.68
CA CYS A 18 9.79 -9.67 13.17
C CYS A 18 9.57 -10.84 14.13
N TYR A 19 10.17 -12.00 13.88
CA TYR A 19 10.08 -13.16 14.75
C TYR A 19 10.72 -12.89 16.12
N VAL A 20 11.93 -12.31 16.14
CA VAL A 20 12.62 -11.94 17.38
C VAL A 20 11.88 -10.81 18.09
N ALA A 21 11.50 -9.74 17.38
CA ALA A 21 10.73 -8.63 17.94
C ALA A 21 9.38 -9.06 18.54
N GLY A 22 8.69 -10.02 17.93
CA GLY A 22 7.42 -10.56 18.43
C GLY A 22 7.57 -11.56 19.57
N THR A 23 8.70 -12.28 19.64
CA THR A 23 8.97 -13.24 20.73
C THR A 23 9.55 -12.56 21.98
N ILE A 24 10.18 -11.40 21.84
CA ILE A 24 10.70 -10.60 22.96
C ILE A 24 9.62 -10.29 24.02
N PRO A 25 8.44 -9.72 23.69
CA PRO A 25 7.35 -9.46 24.64
C PRO A 25 6.80 -10.73 25.31
N LEU A 26 6.94 -11.90 24.66
CA LEU A 26 6.48 -13.20 25.17
C LEU A 26 7.50 -13.83 26.15
N ALA A 27 8.80 -13.58 25.96
CA ALA A 27 9.86 -14.19 26.75
C ALA A 27 10.19 -13.41 28.03
N VAL A 28 9.95 -12.09 28.04
CA VAL A 28 10.07 -11.30 29.26
C VAL A 28 8.86 -11.58 30.16
N ASN A 29 9.10 -12.05 31.39
CA ASN A 29 8.06 -12.33 32.38
C ASN A 29 7.50 -11.00 32.93
N PHE A 30 6.77 -10.28 32.08
CA PHE A 30 6.27 -8.94 32.34
C PHE A 30 5.02 -9.01 33.22
N SER A 31 5.06 -8.30 34.34
CA SER A 31 3.85 -7.90 35.08
C SER A 31 2.97 -6.99 34.17
N GLU A 32 1.64 -7.02 34.36
CA GLU A 32 0.63 -6.44 33.43
C GLU A 32 0.94 -5.04 32.87
N GLU A 33 1.55 -4.18 33.68
CA GLU A 33 1.79 -2.77 33.37
C GLU A 33 2.70 -2.54 32.16
N LYS A 34 3.71 -3.41 31.98
CA LYS A 34 4.71 -3.24 30.93
C LYS A 34 4.32 -3.95 29.63
N LEU A 35 3.43 -4.94 29.71
CA LEU A 35 2.71 -5.47 28.54
C LEU A 35 1.79 -4.41 27.93
N LYS A 36 1.09 -3.64 28.78
CA LYS A 36 0.29 -2.49 28.34
C LYS A 36 1.11 -1.42 27.63
N LEU A 37 2.30 -1.11 28.14
CA LEU A 37 3.17 -0.10 27.55
C LEU A 37 3.64 -0.51 26.15
N VAL A 38 4.05 -1.77 25.96
CA VAL A 38 4.43 -2.30 24.64
C VAL A 38 3.25 -2.28 23.66
N THR A 39 2.05 -2.65 24.10
CA THR A 39 0.84 -2.59 23.26
C THR A 39 0.48 -1.17 22.83
N VAL A 40 0.55 -0.20 23.75
CA VAL A 40 0.29 1.21 23.44
C VAL A 40 1.36 1.76 22.49
N LEU A 41 2.63 1.40 22.71
CA LEU A 41 3.74 1.83 21.86
C LEU A 41 3.63 1.20 20.45
N GLY A 42 3.28 -0.09 20.36
CA GLY A 42 3.02 -0.77 19.10
C GLY A 42 1.82 -0.17 18.35
N ALA A 43 0.71 0.11 19.04
CA ALA A 43 -0.45 0.78 18.46
C ALA A 43 -0.12 2.20 17.98
N GLY A 44 0.65 2.96 18.76
CA GLY A 44 1.14 4.30 18.38
C GLY A 44 2.06 4.28 17.17
N LEU A 45 2.96 3.29 17.10
CA LEU A 45 3.87 3.12 15.96
C LEU A 45 3.10 2.76 14.69
N LEU A 46 2.17 1.79 14.75
CA LEU A 46 1.32 1.40 13.61
C LEU A 46 0.43 2.55 13.13
N CYS A 47 -0.19 3.29 14.06
CA CYS A 47 -1.01 4.47 13.72
C CYS A 47 -0.14 5.60 13.13
N GLY A 48 1.07 5.79 13.66
CA GLY A 48 2.05 6.76 13.13
C GLY A 48 2.41 6.48 11.68
N THR A 49 2.75 5.24 11.32
CA THR A 49 3.05 4.87 9.93
C THR A 49 1.83 5.03 9.03
N ALA A 50 0.65 4.68 9.54
CA ALA A 50 -0.59 4.85 8.79
C ALA A 50 -0.82 6.32 8.42
N LEU A 51 -0.71 7.24 9.39
CA LEU A 51 -0.97 8.66 9.16
C LEU A 51 0.14 9.37 8.37
N ALA A 52 1.41 9.06 8.65
CA ALA A 52 2.53 9.78 8.07
C ALA A 52 2.87 9.36 6.63
N VAL A 53 2.58 8.10 6.26
CA VAL A 53 2.99 7.54 4.96
C VAL A 53 1.83 6.87 4.23
N ILE A 54 1.06 5.99 4.87
CA ILE A 54 0.01 5.23 4.18
C ILE A 54 -1.10 6.16 3.65
N ILE A 55 -1.58 7.12 4.47
CA ILE A 55 -2.60 8.07 4.03
C ILE A 55 -2.10 8.97 2.88
N PRO A 56 -0.95 9.66 2.97
CA PRO A 56 -0.49 10.53 1.89
C PRO A 56 -0.18 9.78 0.59
N GLU A 57 0.45 8.61 0.65
CA GLU A 57 0.69 7.78 -0.54
C GLU A 57 -0.63 7.24 -1.12
N GLY A 58 -1.56 6.81 -0.27
CA GLY A 58 -2.87 6.30 -0.69
C GLY A 58 -3.74 7.36 -1.35
N VAL A 59 -3.73 8.59 -0.83
CA VAL A 59 -4.46 9.71 -1.45
C VAL A 59 -3.82 10.10 -2.78
N HIS A 60 -2.49 10.11 -2.86
CA HIS A 60 -1.77 10.42 -4.10
C HIS A 60 -2.13 9.43 -5.22
N ALA A 61 -2.13 8.13 -4.91
CA ALA A 61 -2.54 7.08 -5.85
C ALA A 61 -3.99 7.25 -6.31
N LEU A 62 -4.92 7.60 -5.41
CA LEU A 62 -6.33 7.78 -5.74
C LEU A 62 -6.56 8.98 -6.68
N TYR A 63 -5.83 10.07 -6.48
CA TYR A 63 -5.92 11.25 -7.35
C TYR A 63 -5.36 10.98 -8.75
N GLU A 64 -4.23 10.27 -8.85
CA GLU A 64 -3.66 9.85 -10.14
C GLU A 64 -4.61 8.90 -10.89
N GLU A 65 -5.21 7.91 -10.21
CA GLU A 65 -6.21 7.02 -10.81
C GLU A 65 -7.46 7.78 -11.29
N MET A 66 -7.94 8.78 -10.54
CA MET A 66 -9.11 9.58 -10.94
C MET A 66 -8.81 10.41 -12.20
N LEU A 67 -7.61 10.98 -12.30
CA LEU A 67 -7.15 11.73 -13.47
C LEU A 67 -7.06 10.82 -14.71
N GLU A 68 -6.50 9.62 -14.56
CA GLU A 68 -6.41 8.65 -15.65
C GLU A 68 -7.78 8.09 -16.07
N GLY A 69 -8.71 7.93 -15.12
CA GLY A 69 -10.08 7.50 -15.36
C GLY A 69 -10.86 8.45 -16.28
N GLU A 70 -10.72 9.76 -16.08
CA GLU A 70 -11.34 10.78 -16.95
C GLU A 70 -10.79 10.70 -18.39
N ILE A 71 -9.48 10.52 -18.56
CA ILE A 71 -8.83 10.37 -19.88
C ILE A 71 -9.30 9.09 -20.58
N ARG A 72 -9.49 7.98 -19.85
CA ARG A 72 -10.02 6.72 -20.39
C ARG A 72 -11.47 6.84 -20.86
N LEU A 73 -12.27 7.65 -20.18
CA LEU A 73 -13.63 7.96 -20.60
C LEU A 73 -13.61 8.76 -21.90
N TYR A 74 -12.75 9.77 -22.01
CA TYR A 74 -12.66 10.60 -23.22
C TYR A 74 -12.10 9.81 -24.41
N ALA A 75 -11.12 8.93 -24.18
CA ALA A 75 -10.62 8.01 -25.21
C ALA A 75 -11.70 7.00 -25.67
N SER A 76 -12.58 6.55 -24.77
CA SER A 76 -13.71 5.68 -25.13
C SER A 76 -14.79 6.42 -25.93
N VAL A 77 -15.02 7.71 -25.63
CA VAL A 77 -15.92 8.59 -26.39
C VAL A 77 -15.35 8.90 -27.77
N ASP A 78 -14.06 9.23 -27.86
CA ASP A 78 -13.37 9.50 -29.14
C ASP A 78 -13.30 8.27 -30.04
N ALA A 79 -13.13 7.06 -29.47
CA ALA A 79 -13.23 5.81 -30.22
C ALA A 79 -14.66 5.53 -30.75
N SER A 80 -15.69 6.09 -30.10
CA SER A 80 -17.10 5.94 -30.51
C SER A 80 -17.55 6.98 -31.54
N ILE A 81 -16.88 8.14 -31.63
CA ILE A 81 -17.17 9.20 -32.60
C ILE A 81 -17.01 8.75 -34.08
N PRO A 82 -15.94 8.06 -34.51
CA PRO A 82 -15.85 7.55 -35.88
C PRO A 82 -16.90 6.48 -36.17
N PHE A 83 -17.32 5.68 -35.16
CA PHE A 83 -18.42 4.72 -35.29
C PHE A 83 -19.78 5.42 -35.49
N LEU A 84 -20.07 6.46 -34.72
CA LEU A 84 -21.26 7.31 -34.89
C LEU A 84 -21.26 8.04 -36.24
N PHE A 85 -20.09 8.50 -36.72
CA PHE A 85 -19.98 9.15 -38.02
C PHE A 85 -20.21 8.17 -39.18
N ASN A 86 -19.75 6.92 -39.06
CA ASN A 86 -20.00 5.85 -40.03
C ASN A 86 -21.48 5.42 -40.04
N ALA A 87 -22.11 5.29 -38.87
CA ALA A 87 -23.54 5.00 -38.75
C ALA A 87 -24.44 6.10 -39.35
N ARG A 88 -23.99 7.36 -39.34
CA ARG A 88 -24.73 8.49 -39.92
C ARG A 88 -24.47 8.71 -41.42
N ASN A 89 -23.57 7.93 -42.05
CA ASN A 89 -23.31 7.96 -43.50
C ASN A 89 -23.97 6.80 -44.26
N ILE A 90 -24.60 5.86 -43.54
CA ILE A 90 -25.30 4.69 -44.10
C ILE A 90 -26.84 4.83 -44.14
N SER A 91 -27.39 6.03 -43.90
CA SER A 91 -28.80 6.40 -44.13
C SER A 91 -28.89 7.49 -45.18
#